data_AF-A0A7V7DED8-F1
#
_entry.id   AF-A0A7V7DED8-F1
#
_cell.length_a   1.000
_cell.length_b   1.000
_cell.length_c   1.000
_cell.angle_alpha   90.00
_cell.angle_beta   90.00
_cell.angle_gamma   90.00
#
_symmetry.space_group_name_H-M   'P 1'
#
loop_
_entity.id
_entity.type
_entity.pdbx_description
1 polymer ?
#
loop_
_entity_poly.entity_id
_entity_poly.type
_entity_poly.pdbx_seq_one_letter_code
_entity_poly.pdbx_strand_id
1 'polypeptide(L)'
;MTYDYLISRSGIIGRQILRLCRFINEKDEYKFERPKGIRGFFIRQRWLRSILGVRVVNRILTAFYTYYVGGSLTRSDQLTFAKLHGMKDNAHRLTLFNALFCGTPSALCYFLLGEGFHLLSGIHSYAELPSLLAKHTSLGIGLVSISVDMFRAVDSALNHKCWAPFGFMPIAINLPTYLKRIFQRKSSKLAGDKHSRQVKPQMADTCTLRR
;
A
#
# COMPACT_ATOMS: atom_id res chain seq x y z
N MET A 1 -2.25 12.93 18.77
CA MET A 1 -1.13 12.56 17.88
C MET A 1 -1.31 13.27 16.55
N THR A 2 -0.40 14.19 16.22
CA THR A 2 -0.43 15.02 15.02
C THR A 2 -0.12 14.20 13.76
N TYR A 3 -0.89 14.37 12.68
CA TYR A 3 -0.72 13.64 11.41
C TYR A 3 0.70 13.76 10.84
N ASP A 4 1.36 14.88 11.10
CA ASP A 4 2.74 15.14 10.66
C ASP A 4 3.75 14.15 11.25
N TYR A 5 3.52 13.66 12.47
CA TYR A 5 4.36 12.61 13.07
C TYR A 5 4.23 11.29 12.30
N LEU A 6 3.02 10.90 11.92
CA LEU A 6 2.77 9.67 11.15
C LEU A 6 3.36 9.75 9.74
N ILE A 7 3.19 10.89 9.07
CA ILE A 7 3.74 11.17 7.72
C ILE A 7 5.27 11.19 7.73
N SER A 8 5.89 11.67 8.81
CA SER A 8 7.36 11.68 8.94
C SER A 8 7.98 10.28 9.08
N ARG A 9 7.20 9.31 9.57
CA ARG A 9 7.64 7.92 9.77
C ARG A 9 7.64 7.10 8.48
N SER A 10 6.76 7.43 7.53
CA SER A 10 6.71 6.80 6.20
C SER A 10 7.96 7.11 5.36
N GLY A 11 8.28 6.23 4.41
CA GLY A 11 9.34 6.46 3.41
C GLY A 11 9.00 7.60 2.46
N ILE A 12 9.97 8.01 1.63
CA ILE A 12 9.86 9.19 0.76
C ILE A 12 8.61 9.12 -0.14
N ILE A 13 8.37 7.98 -0.79
CA ILE A 13 7.24 7.79 -1.72
C ILE A 13 5.90 7.79 -0.96
N GLY A 14 5.78 7.00 0.11
CA GLY A 14 4.58 6.98 0.96
C GLY A 14 4.25 8.36 1.54
N ARG A 15 5.28 9.16 1.88
CA ARG A 15 5.12 10.54 2.34
C ARG A 15 4.50 11.44 1.27
N GLN A 16 4.92 11.32 0.01
CA GLN A 16 4.32 12.10 -1.08
C GLN A 16 2.87 11.69 -1.34
N ILE A 17 2.57 10.39 -1.28
CA ILE A 17 1.20 9.88 -1.41
C ILE A 17 0.31 10.45 -0.29
N LEU A 18 0.77 10.42 0.95
CA LEU A 18 0.01 10.96 2.09
C LEU A 18 -0.18 12.48 2.02
N ARG A 19 0.82 13.22 1.52
CA ARG A 19 0.71 14.67 1.29
C ARG A 19 -0.28 15.01 0.18
N LEU A 20 -0.24 14.27 -0.93
CA LEU A 20 -1.19 14.44 -2.02
C LEU A 20 -2.62 14.13 -1.58
N CYS A 21 -2.80 13.04 -0.83
CA CYS A 21 -4.09 12.66 -0.24
C CYS A 21 -4.65 13.78 0.66
N ARG A 22 -3.81 14.38 1.51
CA ARG A 22 -4.21 15.54 2.34
C ARG A 22 -4.64 16.72 1.47
N PHE A 23 -3.88 17.05 0.43
CA PHE A 23 -4.18 18.17 -0.47
C PHE A 23 -5.49 17.99 -1.26
N ILE A 24 -5.80 16.75 -1.67
CA ILE A 24 -7.04 16.46 -2.39
C ILE A 24 -8.26 16.61 -1.47
N ASN A 25 -8.20 16.04 -0.26
CA ASN A 25 -9.30 16.17 0.71
C ASN A 25 -9.57 17.63 1.12
N GLU A 26 -8.56 18.50 1.10
CA GLU A 26 -8.68 19.92 1.43
C GLU A 26 -9.35 20.74 0.30
N LYS A 27 -9.37 20.22 -0.93
CA LYS A 27 -9.90 20.91 -2.12
C LYS A 27 -11.31 20.51 -2.54
N ASP A 28 -11.88 19.45 -1.98
CA ASP A 28 -13.22 18.97 -2.36
C ASP A 28 -14.39 19.84 -1.80
N GLU A 29 -14.10 20.94 -1.11
CA GLU A 29 -15.10 21.90 -0.58
C GLU A 29 -15.62 22.94 -1.61
N TYR A 30 -15.43 22.74 -2.92
CA TYR A 30 -15.99 23.66 -3.92
C TYR A 30 -17.50 23.44 -4.15
N LYS A 31 -18.32 24.29 -3.52
CA LYS A 31 -19.77 24.40 -3.74
C LYS A 31 -20.06 24.83 -5.19
N PHE A 32 -20.75 23.96 -5.95
CA PHE A 32 -21.18 24.23 -7.32
C PHE A 32 -22.53 24.99 -7.32
N GLU A 33 -22.55 26.22 -7.84
CA GLU A 33 -23.78 26.99 -8.03
C GLU A 33 -24.62 26.46 -9.20
N ARG A 34 -25.96 26.47 -9.04
CA ARG A 34 -26.91 25.90 -10.00
C ARG A 34 -27.35 26.91 -11.05
N PRO A 35 -27.25 26.61 -12.37
CA PRO A 35 -27.83 27.47 -13.40
C PRO A 35 -29.36 27.33 -13.51
N LYS A 36 -30.08 28.44 -13.77
CA LYS A 36 -31.55 28.52 -13.92
C LYS A 36 -31.98 28.71 -15.39
N GLY A 37 -32.99 27.97 -15.88
CA GLY A 37 -33.68 28.20 -17.18
C GLY A 37 -34.12 26.95 -17.97
N ILE A 38 -35.11 27.09 -18.88
CA ILE A 38 -35.72 26.00 -19.69
C ILE A 38 -34.79 25.48 -20.80
N ARG A 39 -34.03 26.37 -21.46
CA ARG A 39 -32.91 26.01 -22.35
C ARG A 39 -31.78 25.30 -21.58
N GLY A 40 -31.69 25.60 -20.29
CA GLY A 40 -30.86 24.91 -19.32
C GLY A 40 -31.29 23.47 -19.06
N PHE A 41 -32.52 23.03 -19.34
CA PHE A 41 -32.97 21.65 -19.06
C PHE A 41 -32.35 20.61 -20.02
N PHE A 42 -32.27 20.90 -21.32
CA PHE A 42 -31.62 20.03 -22.31
C PHE A 42 -30.09 20.05 -22.18
N ILE A 43 -29.50 21.22 -21.94
CA ILE A 43 -28.07 21.34 -21.59
C ILE A 43 -27.81 20.60 -20.27
N ARG A 44 -28.71 20.70 -19.29
CA ARG A 44 -28.66 19.97 -18.02
C ARG A 44 -28.83 18.48 -18.21
N GLN A 45 -29.57 17.94 -19.18
CA GLN A 45 -29.66 16.49 -19.37
C GLN A 45 -28.35 15.91 -19.95
N ARG A 46 -27.75 16.59 -20.94
CA ARG A 46 -26.45 16.21 -21.51
C ARG A 46 -25.31 16.44 -20.50
N TRP A 47 -25.39 17.54 -19.74
CA TRP A 47 -24.46 17.85 -18.66
C TRP A 47 -24.67 16.95 -17.44
N LEU A 48 -25.89 16.52 -17.11
CA LEU A 48 -26.16 15.55 -16.04
C LEU A 48 -25.70 14.15 -16.44
N ARG A 49 -25.83 13.73 -17.70
CA ARG A 49 -25.22 12.48 -18.18
C ARG A 49 -23.70 12.58 -18.21
N SER A 50 -23.15 13.71 -18.65
CA SER A 50 -21.70 13.94 -18.63
C SER A 50 -21.18 14.05 -17.19
N ILE A 51 -21.92 14.66 -16.27
CA ILE A 51 -21.61 14.71 -14.84
C ILE A 51 -21.84 13.37 -14.16
N LEU A 52 -22.86 12.61 -14.51
CA LEU A 52 -23.02 11.26 -13.97
C LEU A 52 -21.86 10.39 -14.45
N GLY A 53 -21.51 10.47 -15.73
CA GLY A 53 -20.34 9.81 -16.30
C GLY A 53 -19.06 10.23 -15.60
N VAL A 54 -18.79 11.53 -15.50
CA VAL A 54 -17.65 12.11 -14.78
C VAL A 54 -17.69 11.77 -13.29
N ARG A 55 -18.84 11.73 -12.64
CA ARG A 55 -18.96 11.34 -11.21
C ARG A 55 -18.76 9.85 -11.01
N VAL A 56 -19.24 9.00 -11.92
CA VAL A 56 -19.02 7.55 -11.86
C VAL A 56 -17.55 7.26 -12.12
N VAL A 57 -16.97 7.85 -13.17
CA VAL A 57 -15.55 7.77 -13.47
C VAL A 57 -14.71 8.31 -12.32
N ASN A 58 -15.08 9.47 -11.77
CA ASN A 58 -14.40 10.05 -10.60
C ASN A 58 -14.53 9.14 -9.38
N ARG A 59 -15.72 8.58 -9.08
CA ARG A 59 -15.90 7.61 -7.99
C ARG A 59 -15.07 6.35 -8.18
N ILE A 60 -14.98 5.85 -9.42
CA ILE A 60 -14.14 4.70 -9.76
C ILE A 60 -12.67 5.06 -9.58
N LEU A 61 -12.22 6.22 -10.04
CA LEU A 61 -10.87 6.73 -9.85
C LEU A 61 -10.55 6.95 -8.37
N THR A 62 -11.47 7.52 -7.60
CA THR A 62 -11.32 7.69 -6.15
C THR A 62 -11.25 6.32 -5.48
N ALA A 63 -12.14 5.39 -5.80
CA ALA A 63 -12.11 4.03 -5.24
C ALA A 63 -10.81 3.31 -5.63
N PHE A 64 -10.40 3.40 -6.88
CA PHE A 64 -9.15 2.85 -7.36
C PHE A 64 -7.97 3.48 -6.61
N TYR A 65 -7.89 4.80 -6.52
CA TYR A 65 -6.85 5.48 -5.76
C TYR A 65 -6.85 5.04 -4.29
N THR A 66 -7.99 5.05 -3.62
CA THR A 66 -8.12 4.68 -2.21
C THR A 66 -7.71 3.23 -1.98
N TYR A 67 -8.23 2.27 -2.75
CA TYR A 67 -7.99 0.84 -2.50
C TYR A 67 -6.72 0.31 -3.17
N TYR A 68 -6.36 0.77 -4.38
CA TYR A 68 -5.13 0.40 -5.07
C TYR A 68 -3.92 1.06 -4.40
N VAL A 69 -3.87 2.39 -4.37
CA VAL A 69 -2.71 3.12 -3.83
C VAL A 69 -2.66 2.96 -2.32
N GLY A 70 -3.77 3.20 -1.63
CA GLY A 70 -3.84 3.03 -0.18
C GLY A 70 -3.55 1.59 0.24
N GLY A 71 -4.10 0.60 -0.45
CA GLY A 71 -3.82 -0.82 -0.19
C GLY A 71 -2.40 -1.25 -0.53
N SER A 72 -1.71 -0.56 -1.44
CA SER A 72 -0.30 -0.83 -1.80
C SER A 72 0.72 -0.39 -0.76
N LEU A 73 0.30 0.40 0.24
CA LEU A 73 1.18 0.94 1.28
C LEU A 73 1.53 -0.11 2.35
N THR A 74 2.55 0.18 3.17
CA THR A 74 2.85 -0.64 4.35
C THR A 74 1.69 -0.63 5.36
N ARG A 75 1.61 -1.63 6.24
CA ARG A 75 0.59 -1.72 7.29
C ARG A 75 0.41 -0.42 8.10
N SER A 76 1.50 0.23 8.52
CA SER A 76 1.44 1.47 9.29
C SER A 76 0.93 2.66 8.47
N ASP A 77 1.29 2.67 7.18
CA ASP A 77 0.92 3.74 6.26
C ASP A 77 -0.53 3.59 5.81
N GLN A 78 -1.01 2.35 5.60
CA GLN A 78 -2.43 2.01 5.39
C GLN A 78 -3.31 2.53 6.55
N LEU A 79 -2.91 2.29 7.80
CA LEU A 79 -3.64 2.79 8.97
C LEU A 79 -3.67 4.32 9.04
N THR A 80 -2.58 4.97 8.63
CA THR A 80 -2.49 6.44 8.58
C THR A 80 -3.35 7.00 7.45
N PHE A 81 -3.29 6.38 6.29
CA PHE A 81 -4.09 6.70 5.12
C PHE A 81 -5.59 6.54 5.40
N ALA A 82 -5.99 5.44 6.04
CA ALA A 82 -7.37 5.20 6.45
C ALA A 82 -7.87 6.28 7.42
N LYS A 83 -7.04 6.71 8.38
CA LYS A 83 -7.40 7.82 9.29
C LYS A 83 -7.58 9.14 8.55
N LEU A 84 -6.71 9.46 7.57
CA LEU A 84 -6.81 10.67 6.75
C LEU A 84 -8.06 10.69 5.86
N HIS A 85 -8.53 9.53 5.42
CA HIS A 85 -9.75 9.37 4.63
C HIS A 85 -11.02 9.14 5.49
N GLY A 86 -10.94 9.25 6.82
CA GLY A 86 -12.09 9.01 7.70
C GLY A 86 -12.54 7.54 7.80
N MET A 87 -11.73 6.60 7.32
CA MET A 87 -11.98 5.15 7.30
C MET A 87 -11.32 4.41 8.48
N LYS A 88 -11.21 5.05 9.66
CA LYS A 88 -10.38 4.54 10.78
C LYS A 88 -10.70 3.09 11.18
N ASP A 89 -11.97 2.72 11.24
CA ASP A 89 -12.41 1.36 11.62
C ASP A 89 -12.42 0.38 10.44
N ASN A 90 -12.27 0.90 9.22
CA ASN A 90 -12.35 0.17 7.97
C ASN A 90 -11.01 0.07 7.24
N ALA A 91 -9.88 0.31 7.92
CA ALA A 91 -8.55 0.26 7.31
C ALA A 91 -8.22 -1.12 6.68
N HIS A 92 -8.75 -2.20 7.26
CA HIS A 92 -8.60 -3.58 6.74
C HIS A 92 -9.19 -3.72 5.31
N ARG A 93 -10.22 -2.93 4.96
CA ARG A 93 -10.79 -2.93 3.60
C ARG A 93 -9.76 -2.54 2.55
N LEU A 94 -8.79 -1.68 2.87
CA LEU A 94 -7.69 -1.34 1.95
C LEU A 94 -6.90 -2.58 1.53
N THR A 95 -6.56 -3.44 2.49
CA THR A 95 -5.88 -4.71 2.22
C THR A 95 -6.77 -5.69 1.48
N LEU A 96 -8.03 -5.81 1.89
CA LEU A 96 -8.99 -6.76 1.31
C LEU A 96 -9.24 -6.46 -0.18
N PHE A 97 -9.61 -5.22 -0.50
CA PHE A 97 -9.89 -4.82 -1.87
C PHE A 97 -8.63 -4.86 -2.74
N ASN A 98 -7.46 -4.48 -2.19
CA ASN A 98 -6.20 -4.59 -2.92
C ASN A 98 -5.84 -6.04 -3.26
N ALA A 99 -6.00 -6.98 -2.33
CA ALA A 99 -5.73 -8.39 -2.58
C ALA A 99 -6.68 -8.99 -3.62
N LEU A 100 -7.97 -8.66 -3.54
CA LEU A 100 -9.00 -9.18 -4.46
C LEU A 100 -8.93 -8.58 -5.86
N PHE A 101 -8.79 -7.25 -5.97
CA PHE A 101 -8.90 -6.55 -7.26
C PHE A 101 -7.57 -6.22 -7.91
N CYS A 102 -6.45 -6.41 -7.21
CA CYS A 102 -5.11 -6.11 -7.74
C CYS A 102 -4.19 -7.32 -7.63
N GLY A 103 -4.13 -7.94 -6.44
CA GLY A 103 -3.34 -9.14 -6.20
C GLY A 103 -3.81 -10.32 -7.06
N THR A 104 -5.08 -10.70 -6.96
CA THR A 104 -5.64 -11.85 -7.69
C THR A 104 -5.54 -11.72 -9.22
N PRO A 105 -5.90 -10.57 -9.84
CA PRO A 105 -5.68 -10.39 -11.28
C PRO A 105 -4.21 -10.40 -11.68
N SER A 106 -3.31 -9.86 -10.84
CA SER A 106 -1.87 -9.91 -11.12
C SER A 106 -1.33 -11.34 -11.08
N ALA A 107 -1.83 -12.18 -10.16
CA ALA A 107 -1.53 -13.61 -10.12
C ALA A 107 -2.00 -14.31 -11.40
N LEU A 108 -3.21 -13.98 -11.88
CA LEU A 108 -3.74 -14.49 -13.14
C LEU A 108 -2.87 -14.10 -14.34
N CYS A 109 -2.32 -12.89 -14.36
CA CYS A 109 -1.34 -12.50 -15.38
C CYS A 109 -0.09 -13.38 -15.38
N TYR A 110 0.42 -13.81 -14.22
CA TYR A 110 1.56 -14.75 -14.17
C TYR A 110 1.21 -16.11 -14.79
N PHE A 111 -0.01 -16.61 -14.57
CA PHE A 111 -0.50 -17.83 -15.22
C PHE A 111 -0.58 -17.66 -16.75
N LEU A 112 -1.14 -16.55 -17.21
CA LEU A 112 -1.23 -16.24 -18.64
C LEU A 112 0.13 -16.08 -19.31
N LEU A 113 1.10 -15.46 -18.61
CA LEU A 113 2.49 -15.38 -19.09
C LEU A 113 3.13 -16.76 -19.21
N GLY A 114 2.88 -17.66 -18.24
CA GLY A 114 3.36 -19.04 -18.30
C GLY A 114 2.81 -19.83 -19.48
N GLU A 115 1.51 -19.69 -19.75
CA GLU A 115 0.89 -20.25 -20.97
C GLU A 115 1.45 -19.62 -22.25
N GLY A 116 1.72 -18.32 -22.25
CA GLY A 116 2.39 -17.64 -23.36
C GLY A 116 3.77 -18.23 -23.66
N PHE A 117 4.58 -18.46 -22.62
CA PHE A 117 5.89 -19.12 -22.78
C PHE A 117 5.78 -20.57 -23.25
N HIS A 118 4.75 -21.30 -22.82
CA HIS A 118 4.46 -22.63 -23.31
C HIS A 118 4.10 -22.66 -24.81
N LEU A 119 3.35 -21.67 -25.30
CA LEU A 119 3.07 -21.56 -26.73
C LEU A 119 4.34 -21.21 -27.53
N LEU A 120 5.19 -20.34 -26.99
CA LEU A 120 6.49 -19.99 -27.60
C LEU A 120 7.45 -21.18 -27.69
N SER A 121 7.41 -22.11 -26.73
CA SER A 121 8.25 -23.31 -26.75
C SER A 121 7.96 -24.21 -27.95
N GLY A 122 6.70 -24.25 -28.42
CA GLY A 122 6.29 -25.05 -29.58
C GLY A 122 6.70 -24.46 -30.94
N ILE A 123 7.08 -23.18 -30.98
CA ILE A 123 7.37 -22.46 -32.24
C ILE A 123 8.88 -22.40 -32.52
N HIS A 124 9.74 -22.43 -31.50
CA HIS A 124 11.21 -22.30 -31.66
C HIS A 124 11.98 -23.35 -30.85
N SER A 125 12.63 -24.29 -31.55
CA SER A 125 13.43 -25.38 -30.94
C SER A 125 14.60 -24.88 -30.06
N TYR A 126 15.22 -23.75 -30.40
CA TYR A 126 16.29 -23.16 -29.57
C TYR A 126 15.77 -22.50 -28.27
N ALA A 127 14.47 -22.29 -28.14
CA ALA A 127 13.85 -21.63 -26.99
C ALA A 127 13.18 -22.61 -26.01
N GLU A 128 13.22 -23.91 -26.27
CA GLU A 128 12.45 -24.92 -25.53
C GLU A 128 12.84 -25.01 -24.04
N LEU A 129 14.14 -25.03 -23.74
CA LEU A 129 14.64 -25.09 -22.34
C LEU A 129 14.40 -23.78 -21.55
N PRO A 130 14.70 -22.58 -22.09
CA PRO A 130 14.39 -21.31 -21.43
C PRO A 130 12.89 -21.09 -21.23
N SER A 131 12.06 -21.46 -22.19
CA SER A 131 10.61 -21.29 -22.12
C SER A 131 9.95 -22.26 -21.14
N LEU A 132 10.44 -23.51 -21.04
CA LEU A 132 9.98 -24.46 -20.03
C LEU A 132 10.31 -23.98 -18.61
N LEU A 133 11.53 -23.46 -18.40
CA LEU A 133 11.92 -22.85 -17.13
C LEU A 133 11.07 -21.62 -16.81
N ALA A 134 10.82 -20.77 -17.80
CA ALA A 134 9.94 -19.59 -17.67
C ALA A 134 8.49 -19.98 -17.33
N LYS A 135 7.97 -21.08 -17.90
CA LYS A 135 6.66 -21.64 -17.58
C LYS A 135 6.58 -22.09 -16.12
N HIS A 136 7.52 -22.92 -15.66
CA HIS A 136 7.49 -23.41 -14.28
C HIS A 136 7.70 -22.29 -13.25
N THR A 137 8.58 -21.33 -13.56
CA THR A 137 8.82 -20.18 -12.67
C THR A 137 7.61 -19.25 -12.61
N SER A 138 6.99 -18.92 -13.75
CA SER A 138 5.78 -18.10 -13.78
C SER A 138 4.58 -18.77 -13.08
N LEU A 139 4.39 -20.08 -13.27
CA LEU A 139 3.39 -20.87 -12.53
C LEU A 139 3.64 -20.86 -11.02
N GLY A 140 4.89 -21.11 -10.61
CA GLY A 140 5.27 -21.09 -9.20
C GLY A 140 5.06 -19.71 -8.56
N ILE A 141 5.47 -18.65 -9.25
CA ILE A 141 5.25 -17.26 -8.82
C ILE A 141 3.74 -16.96 -8.75
N GLY A 142 2.95 -17.39 -9.74
CA GLY A 142 1.50 -17.22 -9.76
C GLY A 142 0.82 -17.90 -8.57
N LEU A 143 1.18 -19.16 -8.27
CA LEU A 143 0.66 -19.91 -7.12
C LEU A 143 1.03 -19.28 -5.78
N VAL A 144 2.28 -18.85 -5.61
CA VAL A 144 2.70 -18.15 -4.39
C VAL A 144 1.97 -16.82 -4.26
N SER A 145 1.86 -16.04 -5.33
CA SER A 145 1.17 -14.75 -5.33
C SER A 145 -0.30 -14.91 -4.94
N ILE A 146 -1.04 -15.81 -5.58
CA ILE A 146 -2.47 -16.01 -5.27
C ILE A 146 -2.66 -16.54 -3.84
N SER A 147 -1.78 -17.41 -3.36
CA SER A 147 -1.86 -17.95 -2.00
C SER A 147 -1.65 -16.84 -0.96
N VAL A 148 -0.65 -15.99 -1.15
CA VAL A 148 -0.38 -14.84 -0.27
C VAL A 148 -1.53 -13.84 -0.31
N ASP A 149 -2.06 -13.53 -1.50
CA ASP A 149 -3.15 -12.58 -1.63
C ASP A 149 -4.47 -13.12 -1.06
N MET A 150 -4.76 -14.41 -1.22
CA MET A 150 -5.92 -15.06 -0.59
C MET A 150 -5.78 -15.08 0.92
N PHE A 151 -4.60 -15.42 1.45
CA PHE A 151 -4.33 -15.33 2.89
C PHE A 151 -4.57 -13.90 3.40
N ARG A 152 -4.04 -12.89 2.71
CA ARG A 152 -4.22 -11.47 3.08
C ARG A 152 -5.69 -11.05 3.03
N ALA A 153 -6.44 -11.50 2.02
CA ALA A 153 -7.86 -11.21 1.89
C ALA A 153 -8.65 -11.85 3.04
N VAL A 154 -8.44 -13.14 3.28
CA VAL A 154 -9.13 -13.89 4.34
C VAL A 154 -8.77 -13.36 5.72
N ASP A 155 -7.49 -13.19 6.04
CA ASP A 155 -7.07 -12.68 7.35
C ASP A 155 -7.53 -11.23 7.57
N SER A 156 -7.55 -10.40 6.52
CA SER A 156 -8.12 -9.05 6.61
C SER A 156 -9.63 -9.07 6.86
N ALA A 157 -10.36 -9.99 6.21
CA ALA A 157 -11.81 -10.13 6.38
C ALA A 157 -12.20 -10.67 7.76
N LEU A 158 -11.46 -11.65 8.29
CA LEU A 158 -11.77 -12.31 9.57
C LEU A 158 -11.19 -11.59 10.77
N ASN A 159 -9.94 -11.12 10.69
CA ASN A 159 -9.21 -10.57 11.83
C ASN A 159 -9.09 -9.04 11.80
N HIS A 160 -9.68 -8.38 10.79
CA HIS A 160 -9.58 -6.92 10.56
C HIS A 160 -8.14 -6.42 10.56
N LYS A 161 -7.20 -7.24 10.08
CA LYS A 161 -5.76 -6.93 10.03
C LYS A 161 -5.36 -6.35 8.68
N CYS A 162 -4.55 -5.31 8.75
CA CYS A 162 -3.91 -4.71 7.58
C CYS A 162 -2.61 -5.46 7.25
N TRP A 163 -2.45 -5.86 5.99
CA TRP A 163 -1.25 -6.53 5.49
C TRP A 163 -0.59 -5.73 4.36
N ALA A 164 0.74 -5.65 4.42
CA ALA A 164 1.52 -5.10 3.33
C ALA A 164 1.38 -6.01 2.10
N PRO A 165 1.27 -5.45 0.88
CA PRO A 165 1.19 -6.28 -0.30
C PRO A 165 2.50 -6.91 -0.68
N PHE A 166 2.36 -8.10 -1.26
CA PHE A 166 3.45 -8.84 -1.86
C PHE A 166 3.38 -8.64 -3.37
N GLY A 167 4.47 -8.22 -3.98
CA GLY A 167 4.54 -7.93 -5.41
C GLY A 167 5.57 -6.86 -5.73
N PHE A 168 5.97 -6.81 -7.00
CA PHE A 168 7.04 -5.91 -7.44
C PHE A 168 6.75 -4.43 -7.17
N MET A 169 5.55 -3.96 -7.55
CA MET A 169 5.12 -2.58 -7.32
C MET A 169 5.05 -2.19 -5.83
N PRO A 170 4.36 -2.96 -4.98
CA PRO A 170 4.40 -2.78 -3.52
C PRO A 170 5.81 -2.75 -2.94
N ILE A 171 6.70 -3.62 -3.41
CA ILE A 171 8.10 -3.64 -2.98
C ILE A 171 8.78 -2.34 -3.40
N ALA A 172 8.69 -1.93 -4.66
CA ALA A 172 9.32 -0.70 -5.16
C ALA A 172 8.85 0.55 -4.39
N ILE A 173 7.54 0.67 -4.13
CA ILE A 173 6.95 1.79 -3.39
C ILE A 173 7.40 1.80 -1.93
N ASN A 174 7.45 0.62 -1.29
CA ASN A 174 7.74 0.51 0.14
C ASN A 174 9.22 0.28 0.46
N LEU A 175 10.07 0.03 -0.54
CA LEU A 175 11.50 -0.21 -0.39
C LEU A 175 12.20 0.91 0.40
N PRO A 176 11.96 2.21 0.13
CA PRO A 176 12.55 3.28 0.92
C PRO A 176 12.13 3.21 2.40
N THR A 177 10.88 2.81 2.68
CA THR A 177 10.36 2.66 4.04
C THR A 177 11.05 1.50 4.76
N TYR A 178 11.26 0.37 4.08
CA TYR A 178 11.96 -0.79 4.63
C TYR A 178 13.44 -0.48 4.91
N LEU A 179 14.14 0.12 3.95
CA LEU A 179 15.54 0.52 4.12
C LEU A 179 15.70 1.47 5.31
N LYS A 180 14.87 2.51 5.39
CA LYS A 180 14.90 3.47 6.51
C LYS A 180 14.75 2.78 7.87
N ARG A 181 13.84 1.79 7.99
CA ARG A 181 13.66 1.03 9.25
C ARG A 181 14.88 0.19 9.61
N ILE A 182 15.55 -0.41 8.62
CA ILE A 182 16.77 -1.19 8.84
C ILE A 182 17.90 -0.27 9.32
N PHE A 183 18.10 0.88 8.68
CA PHE A 183 19.12 1.85 9.09
C PHE A 183 18.84 2.43 10.48
N GLN A 184 17.59 2.77 10.79
CA GLN A 184 17.20 3.24 12.12
C GLN A 184 17.48 2.20 13.20
N ARG A 185 17.15 0.91 12.95
CA ARG A 185 17.44 -0.18 13.90
C ARG A 185 18.94 -0.34 14.16
N LYS A 186 19.78 -0.24 13.13
CA LYS A 186 21.25 -0.29 13.28
C LYS A 186 21.75 0.90 14.11
N SER A 187 21.29 2.11 13.82
CA SER A 187 21.67 3.33 14.55
C SER A 187 21.26 3.28 16.03
N SER A 188 20.05 2.82 16.34
CA SER A 188 19.59 2.67 17.72
C SER A 188 20.33 1.58 18.51
N LYS A 189 20.75 0.48 17.85
CA LYS A 189 21.62 -0.53 18.48
C LYS A 189 23.00 0.04 18.81
N LEU A 190 23.61 0.79 17.87
CA LEU A 190 24.89 1.46 18.12
C LEU A 190 24.81 2.54 19.21
N ALA A 191 23.69 3.26 19.32
CA ALA A 191 23.49 4.25 20.37
C ALA A 191 23.29 3.60 21.75
N GLY A 192 22.53 2.50 21.83
CA GLY A 192 22.34 1.74 23.08
C GLY A 192 23.63 1.07 23.58
N ASP A 193 24.49 0.63 22.67
CA ASP A 193 25.78 0.01 23.02
C ASP A 193 26.80 1.04 23.55
N LYS A 194 26.74 2.29 23.08
CA LYS A 194 27.52 3.41 23.64
C LYS A 194 27.03 3.82 25.04
N HIS A 195 25.72 3.80 25.28
CA HIS A 195 25.18 4.16 26.59
C HIS A 195 25.49 3.08 27.65
N SER A 196 25.47 1.80 27.24
CA SER A 196 25.82 0.67 28.12
C SER A 196 27.32 0.63 28.49
N ARG A 197 28.20 1.26 27.71
CA ARG A 197 29.64 1.39 28.04
C ARG A 197 29.98 2.60 28.92
N GLN A 198 29.09 3.57 29.06
CA GLN A 198 29.31 4.75 29.93
C GLN A 198 28.74 4.57 31.35
N VAL A 199 27.91 3.57 31.60
CA VAL A 199 27.45 3.23 32.96
C VAL A 199 28.36 2.13 33.53
N LYS A 200 29.61 2.47 33.83
CA LYS A 200 30.40 1.72 34.81
C LYS A 200 30.03 2.27 36.19
N PRO A 201 29.59 1.45 37.16
CA PRO A 201 29.22 1.95 38.47
C PRO A 201 30.47 2.44 39.21
N GLN A 202 30.60 3.76 39.37
CA GLN A 202 31.34 4.34 40.49
C GLN A 202 30.45 4.22 41.73
N MET A 203 30.49 3.07 42.39
CA MET A 203 30.02 2.94 43.78
C MET A 203 30.87 1.88 44.48
N ALA A 204 32.06 2.31 44.91
CA ALA A 204 32.65 1.79 46.13
C ALA A 204 32.97 3.01 47.00
N ASP A 205 32.72 2.85 48.30
CA ASP A 205 33.16 3.72 49.39
C ASP A 205 32.24 4.89 49.76
N THR A 206 31.15 4.59 50.47
CA THR A 206 30.78 5.42 51.64
C THR A 206 30.00 4.61 52.69
N CYS A 207 30.72 4.25 53.75
CA CYS A 207 30.37 4.40 55.16
C CYS A 207 28.93 4.06 55.63
N THR A 208 28.81 3.08 56.54
CA THR A 208 27.90 3.18 57.69
C THR A 208 28.44 2.41 58.89
N LEU A 209 29.21 3.14 59.70
CA LEU A 209 29.37 2.93 61.14
C LEU A 209 28.04 3.29 61.83
N ARG A 210 27.43 2.34 62.54
CA ARG A 210 26.59 2.50 63.76
C ARG A 210 25.81 1.20 64.01
N ARG A 211 26.28 0.35 64.91
CA ARG A 211 26.06 0.40 66.37
C ARG A 211 27.00 -0.59 67.03
#